data_AF-A0A6G1E9D6-F1
#
_entry.id   AF-A0A6G1E9D6-F1
#
_cell.length_a   1.000
_cell.length_b   1.000
_cell.length_c   1.000
_cell.angle_alpha   90.00
_cell.angle_beta   90.00
_cell.angle_gamma   90.00
#
_symmetry.space_group_name_H-M   'P 1'
#
loop_
_entity.id
_entity.type
_entity.pdbx_description
1 polymer ?
#
loop_
_entity_poly.entity_id
_entity_poly.type
_entity_poly.pdbx_seq_one_letter_code
_entity_poly.pdbx_strand_id
1 'polypeptide(L)'
;MAGPGGVLALILLIVSCFYCCRGVSGASPAADALRRVAPRAGSGGLCEQLLLPLVYPCTEHTVETKDGFLLSLQHIPHGKNKAADSTGPPVFLQHGLFQGGDTWFINSAEQSLGYILADNGFDVWIGNVRGTRWSKGHSTFSVHDKLFWDWSWQELAEYDLLAMLGYVYTVTKSKISYVGHSQGTIMGLAALTMPEIVKMMLLTMGIHQLNFRSDMGVQIVDSLCDGEHVDCNNLLSAITGENCCFNTSRIDFYLEYEPHPSSTKNLHHLFQSMFLLIHDSFRQYDLKHYFIN
;
A
#
# COMPACT_ATOMS: atom_id res chain seq x y z
N MET A 1 -8.20 6.33 -30.20
CA MET A 1 -7.65 7.66 -29.90
C MET A 1 -8.82 8.55 -29.47
N ALA A 2 -8.96 8.81 -28.17
CA ALA A 2 -9.98 9.76 -27.70
C ALA A 2 -9.54 11.18 -28.10
N GLY A 3 -10.43 11.95 -28.75
CA GLY A 3 -10.13 13.31 -29.17
C GLY A 3 -9.89 14.25 -27.97
N PRO A 4 -9.35 15.47 -28.21
CA PRO A 4 -9.02 16.44 -27.14
C PRO A 4 -10.18 16.73 -26.18
N GLY A 5 -11.42 16.68 -26.68
CA GLY A 5 -12.63 16.87 -25.88
C GLY A 5 -12.96 15.73 -24.91
N GLY A 6 -12.53 14.49 -25.19
CA GLY A 6 -12.75 13.34 -24.31
C GLY A 6 -11.84 13.36 -23.08
N VAL A 7 -10.60 13.83 -23.25
CA VAL A 7 -9.65 14.00 -22.14
C VAL A 7 -10.09 15.15 -21.23
N LEU A 8 -10.56 16.27 -21.80
CA LEU A 8 -11.09 17.38 -21.02
C LEU A 8 -12.35 16.98 -20.23
N ALA A 9 -13.25 16.20 -20.81
CA ALA A 9 -14.45 15.71 -20.13
C ALA A 9 -14.12 14.75 -18.98
N LEU A 10 -13.11 13.88 -19.14
CA LEU A 10 -12.64 12.98 -18.09
C LEU A 10 -11.97 13.76 -16.94
N ILE A 11 -11.15 14.76 -17.26
CA ILE A 11 -10.53 15.66 -16.26
C ILE A 11 -11.62 16.42 -15.50
N LEU A 12 -12.63 16.97 -16.19
CA LEU A 12 -13.74 17.70 -15.57
C LEU A 12 -14.60 16.79 -14.69
N LEU A 13 -14.82 15.53 -15.08
CA LEU A 13 -15.53 14.54 -14.26
C LEU A 13 -14.77 14.22 -12.97
N ILE A 14 -13.46 13.95 -13.06
CA ILE A 14 -12.61 13.67 -11.90
C ILE A 14 -12.59 14.87 -10.96
N VAL A 15 -12.37 16.08 -11.48
CA VAL A 15 -12.41 17.31 -10.69
C VAL A 15 -13.79 17.53 -10.06
N SER A 16 -14.88 17.30 -10.80
CA SER A 16 -16.23 17.45 -10.23
C SER A 16 -16.54 16.42 -9.14
N CYS A 17 -16.03 15.19 -9.23
CA CYS A 17 -16.14 14.20 -8.15
C CYS A 17 -15.40 14.66 -6.89
N PHE A 18 -14.20 15.25 -7.03
CA PHE A 18 -13.47 15.83 -5.89
C PHE A 18 -14.18 17.04 -5.26
N TYR A 19 -14.89 17.85 -6.06
CA TYR A 19 -15.60 19.03 -5.57
C TYR A 19 -17.04 18.76 -5.09
N CYS A 20 -17.75 17.75 -5.62
CA CYS A 20 -19.10 17.38 -5.19
C CYS A 20 -19.13 16.79 -3.77
N CYS A 21 -18.01 16.25 -3.27
CA CYS A 21 -17.88 15.86 -1.86
C CYS A 21 -17.76 17.07 -0.89
N ARG A 22 -17.72 18.32 -1.39
CA ARG A 22 -17.82 19.54 -0.55
C ARG A 22 -19.25 20.05 -0.42
N GLY A 23 -20.22 19.16 -0.27
CA GLY A 23 -21.58 19.51 0.13
C GLY A 23 -21.71 19.55 1.65
N VAL A 24 -22.26 20.65 2.18
CA VAL A 24 -22.52 20.99 3.60
C VAL A 24 -21.40 21.74 4.31
N SER A 25 -21.41 23.05 4.08
CA SER A 25 -20.81 24.06 4.94
C SER A 25 -21.51 24.11 6.30
N GLY A 26 -20.87 23.50 7.30
CA GLY A 26 -20.98 23.81 8.71
C GLY A 26 -19.62 23.56 9.33
N ALA A 27 -19.06 24.52 10.08
CA ALA A 27 -17.78 24.34 10.76
C ALA A 27 -17.93 23.20 11.80
N SER A 28 -17.53 21.99 11.40
CA SER A 28 -17.46 20.83 12.30
C SER A 28 -16.20 20.94 13.16
N PRO A 29 -16.24 20.58 14.45
CA PRO A 29 -15.04 20.44 15.29
C PRO A 29 -13.95 19.58 14.65
N ALA A 30 -14.32 18.61 13.80
CA ALA A 30 -13.41 17.77 13.04
C ALA A 30 -12.62 18.55 11.97
N ALA A 31 -13.22 19.57 11.35
CA ALA A 31 -12.54 20.42 10.36
C ALA A 31 -11.48 21.32 11.03
N ASP A 32 -11.74 21.78 12.26
CA ASP A 32 -10.76 22.53 13.06
C ASP A 32 -9.64 21.63 13.61
N ALA A 33 -9.92 20.36 13.94
CA ALA A 33 -8.90 19.37 14.29
C ALA A 33 -7.98 19.03 13.10
N LEU A 34 -8.55 18.79 11.92
CA LEU A 34 -7.80 18.57 10.68
C LEU A 34 -6.93 19.78 10.30
N ARG A 35 -7.40 21.00 10.59
CA ARG A 35 -6.64 22.24 10.33
C ARG A 35 -5.45 22.44 11.28
N ARG A 36 -5.47 21.81 12.46
CA ARG A 36 -4.32 21.77 13.40
C ARG A 36 -3.27 20.72 13.01
N VAL A 37 -3.68 19.66 12.30
CA VAL A 37 -2.81 18.55 11.86
C VAL A 37 -2.29 18.74 10.44
N ALA A 38 -2.95 19.55 9.60
CA ALA A 38 -2.51 19.81 8.24
C ALA A 38 -1.07 20.36 8.21
N PRO A 39 -0.11 19.65 7.60
CA PRO A 39 1.27 20.11 7.54
C PRO A 39 1.30 21.44 6.79
N ARG A 40 1.93 22.45 7.41
CA ARG A 40 2.31 23.68 6.69
C ARG A 40 3.15 23.25 5.49
N ALA A 41 2.95 23.88 4.33
CA ALA A 41 3.79 23.68 3.15
C ALA A 41 5.23 24.16 3.45
N GLY A 42 5.96 23.35 4.21
CA GLY A 42 7.35 23.55 4.58
C GLY A 42 8.26 22.78 3.63
N SER A 43 9.46 23.31 3.44
CA SER A 43 10.58 22.57 2.85
C SER A 43 10.98 21.43 3.80
N GLY A 44 10.68 20.19 3.43
CA GLY A 44 10.99 19.02 4.26
C GLY A 44 10.39 17.73 3.69
N GLY A 45 10.91 16.58 4.11
CA GLY A 45 10.40 15.26 3.73
C GLY A 45 9.10 14.88 4.43
N LEU A 46 8.54 13.71 4.11
CA LEU A 46 7.34 13.18 4.77
C LEU A 46 7.59 12.99 6.28
N CYS A 47 8.76 12.44 6.64
CA CYS A 47 9.15 12.24 8.03
C CYS A 47 9.11 13.54 8.84
N GLU A 48 9.72 14.59 8.30
CA GLU A 48 9.82 15.90 8.96
C GLU A 48 8.45 16.58 9.09
N GLN A 49 7.60 16.43 8.08
CA GLN A 49 6.29 17.08 8.05
C GLN A 49 5.26 16.39 8.96
N LEU A 50 5.30 15.05 9.07
CA LEU A 50 4.22 14.28 9.69
C LEU A 50 4.65 13.51 10.95
N LEU A 51 5.81 12.82 10.94
CA LEU A 51 6.16 11.85 11.98
C LEU A 51 7.03 12.42 13.10
N LEU A 52 8.08 13.16 12.75
CA LEU A 52 9.01 13.74 13.73
C LEU A 52 8.31 14.70 14.71
N PRO A 53 7.35 15.55 14.31
CA PRO A 53 6.59 16.40 15.24
C PRO A 53 5.75 15.62 16.26
N LEU A 54 5.38 14.38 15.93
CA LEU A 54 4.65 13.46 16.80
C LEU A 54 5.57 12.49 17.57
N VAL A 55 6.88 12.70 17.49
CA VAL A 55 7.91 11.92 18.21
C VAL A 55 7.97 10.46 17.75
N TYR A 56 7.55 10.18 16.50
CA TYR A 56 7.82 8.87 15.88
C TYR A 56 9.19 8.91 15.20
N PRO A 57 10.09 7.94 15.45
CA PRO A 57 11.35 7.84 14.73
C PRO A 57 11.05 7.59 13.25
N CYS A 58 11.64 8.39 12.37
CA CYS A 58 11.41 8.25 10.94
C CYS A 58 12.68 8.62 10.17
N THR A 59 13.08 7.77 9.23
CA THR A 59 14.18 8.02 8.31
C THR A 59 13.70 7.94 6.87
N GLU A 60 14.27 8.77 5.99
CA GLU A 60 13.98 8.74 4.55
C GLU A 60 15.10 8.07 3.78
N HIS A 61 14.73 7.19 2.87
CA HIS A 61 15.64 6.45 2.01
C HIS A 61 15.29 6.75 0.55
N THR A 62 16.30 6.74 -0.32
CA THR A 62 16.09 6.90 -1.77
C THR A 62 16.56 5.64 -2.48
N VAL A 63 15.72 5.13 -3.37
CA VAL A 63 16.02 3.95 -4.19
C VAL A 63 15.88 4.32 -5.65
N GLU A 64 16.88 3.96 -6.45
CA GLU A 64 16.83 4.15 -7.90
C GLU A 64 16.30 2.88 -8.58
N THR A 65 15.30 3.05 -9.46
CA THR A 65 14.77 1.96 -10.28
C THR A 65 15.68 1.68 -11.46
N LYS A 66 15.50 0.52 -12.09
CA LYS A 66 16.28 0.12 -13.28
C LYS A 66 16.17 1.12 -14.44
N ASP A 67 15.02 1.76 -14.57
CA ASP A 67 14.75 2.79 -15.58
C ASP A 67 15.08 4.22 -15.11
N GLY A 68 15.64 4.39 -13.91
CA GLY A 68 16.26 5.64 -13.45
C GLY A 68 15.37 6.56 -12.61
N PHE A 69 14.20 6.12 -12.17
CA PHE A 69 13.37 6.88 -11.23
C PHE A 69 13.94 6.80 -9.81
N LEU A 70 13.94 7.93 -9.11
CA LEU A 70 14.42 8.07 -7.74
C LEU A 70 13.22 8.10 -6.79
N LEU A 71 12.96 6.96 -6.16
CA LEU A 71 11.81 6.72 -5.28
C LEU A 71 12.16 7.01 -3.84
N SER A 72 11.23 7.61 -3.09
CA SER A 72 11.41 7.87 -1.67
C SER A 72 10.72 6.78 -0.85
N LEU A 73 11.43 6.22 0.13
CA LEU A 73 10.84 5.35 1.15
C LEU A 73 10.94 6.03 2.51
N GLN A 74 9.92 5.85 3.35
CA GLN A 74 10.00 6.20 4.77
C GLN A 74 10.08 4.94 5.61
N HIS A 75 10.94 4.99 6.62
CA HIS A 75 11.20 3.89 7.54
C HIS A 75 10.95 4.32 8.98
N ILE A 76 10.04 3.63 9.64
CA ILE A 76 9.59 3.86 11.00
C ILE A 76 9.90 2.58 11.80
N PRO A 77 11.06 2.51 12.48
CA PRO A 77 11.54 1.26 13.06
C PRO A 77 10.72 0.79 14.28
N HIS A 78 10.07 1.71 14.98
CA HIS A 78 9.24 1.42 16.15
C HIS A 78 8.33 2.60 16.51
N GLY A 79 7.34 2.35 17.37
CA GLY A 79 6.45 3.39 17.91
C GLY A 79 7.15 4.33 18.90
N LYS A 80 6.51 5.48 19.17
CA LYS A 80 7.05 6.57 20.00
C LYS A 80 7.41 6.18 21.43
N ASN A 81 6.75 5.15 21.98
CA ASN A 81 6.94 4.66 23.35
C ASN A 81 7.74 3.35 23.44
N LYS A 82 8.28 2.86 22.32
CA LYS A 82 9.04 1.61 22.24
C LYS A 82 10.55 1.89 22.25
N ALA A 83 11.32 0.92 22.74
CA ALA A 83 12.78 1.01 22.77
C ALA A 83 13.37 0.83 21.36
N ALA A 84 14.49 1.51 21.08
CA ALA A 84 15.16 1.45 19.78
C ALA A 84 15.60 0.04 19.35
N ASP A 85 15.84 -0.85 20.31
CA ASP A 85 16.31 -2.22 20.08
C ASP A 85 15.19 -3.22 19.79
N SER A 86 13.92 -2.79 19.73
CA SER A 86 12.76 -3.67 19.49
C SER A 86 12.19 -3.54 18.07
N THR A 87 13.01 -3.75 17.04
CA THR A 87 12.52 -3.84 15.65
C THR A 87 11.79 -5.16 15.44
N GLY A 88 10.47 -5.10 15.26
CA GLY A 88 9.65 -6.27 14.93
C GLY A 88 9.69 -6.62 13.43
N PRO A 89 8.77 -7.48 12.97
CA PRO A 89 8.74 -7.93 11.58
C PRO A 89 8.42 -6.76 10.62
N PRO A 90 9.07 -6.69 9.44
CA PRO A 90 8.88 -5.58 8.52
C PRO A 90 7.54 -5.66 7.78
N VAL A 91 6.83 -4.54 7.76
CA VAL A 91 5.57 -4.35 7.04
C VAL A 91 5.73 -3.21 6.04
N PHE A 92 5.47 -3.50 4.77
CA PHE A 92 5.53 -2.53 3.67
C PHE A 92 4.13 -2.07 3.29
N LEU A 93 3.87 -0.77 3.39
CA LEU A 93 2.60 -0.13 3.05
C LEU A 93 2.70 0.59 1.71
N GLN A 94 1.86 0.19 0.75
CA GLN A 94 1.79 0.79 -0.59
C GLN A 94 0.45 1.49 -0.81
N HIS A 95 0.52 2.80 -1.10
CA HIS A 95 -0.64 3.64 -1.35
C HIS A 95 -1.34 3.32 -2.69
N GLY A 96 -2.55 3.87 -2.88
CA GLY A 96 -3.35 3.70 -4.09
C GLY A 96 -3.14 4.77 -5.16
N LEU A 97 -4.04 4.79 -6.14
CA LEU A 97 -4.01 5.74 -7.26
C LEU A 97 -4.23 7.18 -6.76
N PHE A 98 -3.43 8.13 -7.27
CA PHE A 98 -3.45 9.55 -6.89
C PHE A 98 -3.15 9.84 -5.40
N GLN A 99 -2.47 8.91 -4.73
CA GLN A 99 -2.05 9.05 -3.33
C GLN A 99 -0.52 9.08 -3.22
N GLY A 100 -0.01 9.40 -2.03
CA GLY A 100 1.37 9.19 -1.61
C GLY A 100 1.42 8.42 -0.29
N GLY A 101 2.61 8.13 0.21
CA GLY A 101 2.84 7.44 1.48
C GLY A 101 2.27 8.17 2.70
N ASP A 102 2.01 9.48 2.57
CA ASP A 102 1.38 10.30 3.60
C ASP A 102 -0.04 9.82 3.94
N THR A 103 -0.72 9.12 3.02
CA THR A 103 -2.06 8.56 3.27
C THR A 103 -2.12 7.64 4.48
N TRP A 104 -1.00 7.06 4.91
CA TRP A 104 -0.92 6.17 6.07
C TRP A 104 -0.74 6.91 7.40
N PHE A 105 -0.68 8.25 7.38
CA PHE A 105 -0.39 9.11 8.54
C PHE A 105 -1.21 10.41 8.59
N ILE A 106 -2.15 10.63 7.66
CA ILE A 106 -2.92 11.89 7.57
C ILE A 106 -3.95 12.09 8.70
N ASN A 107 -4.36 11.02 9.39
CA ASN A 107 -5.28 11.10 10.53
C ASN A 107 -4.49 11.16 11.84
N SER A 108 -5.16 10.93 12.99
CA SER A 108 -4.46 10.84 14.28
C SER A 108 -3.62 9.56 14.39
N ALA A 109 -2.78 9.49 15.43
CA ALA A 109 -1.96 8.31 15.71
C ALA A 109 -2.79 7.04 15.93
N GLU A 110 -3.98 7.20 16.50
CA GLU A 110 -4.89 6.12 16.86
C GLU A 110 -5.75 5.65 15.68
N GLN A 111 -5.77 6.41 14.58
CA GLN A 111 -6.63 6.17 13.41
C GLN A 111 -5.85 5.85 12.14
N SER A 112 -4.52 5.97 12.17
CA SER A 112 -3.69 5.80 10.98
C SER A 112 -2.90 4.51 11.09
N LEU A 113 -3.07 3.62 10.12
CA LEU A 113 -2.44 2.29 10.11
C LEU A 113 -0.91 2.35 10.33
N GLY A 114 -0.22 3.34 9.76
CA GLY A 114 1.22 3.48 9.92
C GLY A 114 1.65 3.70 11.38
N TYR A 115 0.91 4.53 12.12
CA TYR A 115 1.15 4.78 13.55
C TYR A 115 0.77 3.57 14.40
N ILE A 116 -0.39 2.97 14.14
CA ILE A 116 -0.90 1.79 14.87
C ILE A 116 0.09 0.62 14.76
N LEU A 117 0.61 0.33 13.57
CA LEU A 117 1.59 -0.73 13.36
C LEU A 117 2.89 -0.46 14.12
N ALA A 118 3.42 0.76 14.04
CA ALA A 118 4.64 1.12 14.75
C ALA A 118 4.48 0.98 16.27
N ASP A 119 3.36 1.44 16.83
CA ASP A 119 3.07 1.34 18.28
C ASP A 119 2.87 -0.11 18.74
N ASN A 120 2.38 -0.98 17.86
CA ASN A 120 2.28 -2.42 18.07
C ASN A 120 3.60 -3.18 17.82
N GLY A 121 4.69 -2.48 17.52
CA GLY A 121 6.04 -3.04 17.45
C GLY A 121 6.43 -3.61 16.09
N PHE A 122 5.71 -3.29 15.02
CA PHE A 122 6.12 -3.62 13.66
C PHE A 122 7.20 -2.67 13.15
N ASP A 123 8.06 -3.16 12.27
CA ASP A 123 9.03 -2.36 11.52
C ASP A 123 8.35 -1.81 10.24
N VAL A 124 7.95 -0.55 10.22
CA VAL A 124 7.06 -0.03 9.16
C VAL A 124 7.85 0.66 8.06
N TRP A 125 7.61 0.22 6.82
CA TRP A 125 8.18 0.77 5.59
C TRP A 125 7.08 1.31 4.69
N ILE A 126 7.30 2.48 4.12
CA ILE A 126 6.32 3.20 3.31
C ILE A 126 6.88 3.40 1.91
N GLY A 127 6.19 2.88 0.91
CA GLY A 127 6.56 3.04 -0.50
C GLY A 127 5.93 4.27 -1.13
N ASN A 128 6.72 5.06 -1.86
CA ASN A 128 6.22 6.11 -2.75
C ASN A 128 6.65 5.81 -4.19
N VAL A 129 5.68 5.65 -5.07
CA VAL A 129 5.94 5.40 -6.49
C VAL A 129 6.42 6.66 -7.20
N ARG A 130 6.93 6.50 -8.43
CA ARG A 130 7.31 7.60 -9.32
C ARG A 130 6.16 8.59 -9.53
N GLY A 131 6.51 9.86 -9.72
CA GLY A 131 5.54 10.94 -9.96
C GLY A 131 4.78 11.45 -8.72
N THR A 132 4.91 10.79 -7.56
CA THR A 132 4.35 11.30 -6.31
C THR A 132 5.12 12.51 -5.78
N ARG A 133 4.50 13.26 -4.86
CA ARG A 133 5.13 14.42 -4.18
C ARG A 133 6.43 14.06 -3.46
N TRP A 134 6.55 12.81 -2.97
CA TRP A 134 7.63 12.40 -2.09
C TRP A 134 8.82 11.81 -2.83
N SER A 135 8.59 11.20 -4.00
CA SER A 135 9.65 10.71 -4.87
C SER A 135 10.46 11.87 -5.47
N LYS A 136 11.76 11.63 -5.68
CA LYS A 136 12.74 12.69 -5.94
C LYS A 136 12.90 13.03 -7.42
N GLY A 137 12.25 12.29 -8.31
CA GLY A 137 12.29 12.51 -9.75
C GLY A 137 13.00 11.38 -10.47
N HIS A 138 13.91 11.71 -11.40
CA HIS A 138 14.61 10.76 -12.25
C HIS A 138 16.05 11.22 -12.47
N SER A 139 16.98 10.27 -12.63
CA SER A 139 18.40 10.53 -12.88
C SER A 139 18.72 11.24 -14.20
N THR A 140 17.89 11.07 -15.24
CA THR A 140 18.13 11.63 -16.59
C THR A 140 17.08 12.66 -17.00
N PHE A 141 15.79 12.34 -16.79
CA PHE A 141 14.68 13.17 -17.29
C PHE A 141 14.15 14.14 -16.25
N SER A 142 13.73 15.32 -16.70
CA SER A 142 13.00 16.29 -15.89
C SER A 142 11.51 15.99 -15.89
N VAL A 143 10.80 16.44 -14.86
CA VAL A 143 9.33 16.40 -14.78
C VAL A 143 8.63 17.15 -15.92
N HIS A 144 9.35 17.97 -16.68
CA HIS A 144 8.82 18.65 -17.87
C HIS A 144 8.98 17.84 -19.17
N ASP A 145 9.77 16.77 -19.14
CA ASP A 145 9.99 15.92 -20.30
C ASP A 145 8.84 14.94 -20.48
N LYS A 146 8.37 14.77 -21.72
CA LYS A 146 7.29 13.81 -22.03
C LYS A 146 7.68 12.37 -21.63
N LEU A 147 8.94 12.01 -21.84
CA LEU A 147 9.45 10.67 -21.51
C LEU A 147 9.48 10.39 -20.01
N PHE A 148 9.53 11.42 -19.16
CA PHE A 148 9.39 11.24 -17.71
C PHE A 148 8.00 10.70 -17.33
N TRP A 149 6.97 10.95 -18.15
CA TRP A 149 5.59 10.54 -17.89
C TRP A 149 5.12 9.35 -18.74
N ASP A 150 6.03 8.70 -19.47
CA ASP A 150 5.71 7.58 -20.35
C ASP A 150 5.78 6.25 -19.58
N TRP A 151 4.89 6.09 -18.60
CA TRP A 151 4.76 4.89 -17.77
C TRP A 151 3.31 4.70 -17.32
N SER A 152 3.00 3.48 -16.90
CA SER A 152 1.71 3.05 -16.39
C SER A 152 1.85 2.34 -15.05
N TRP A 153 0.76 1.81 -14.52
CA TRP A 153 0.79 0.98 -13.31
C TRP A 153 1.64 -0.29 -13.47
N GLN A 154 1.93 -0.72 -14.70
CA GLN A 154 2.81 -1.86 -14.99
C GLN A 154 4.24 -1.57 -14.53
N GLU A 155 4.82 -0.45 -14.95
CA GLU A 155 6.15 -0.01 -14.53
C GLU A 155 6.24 0.17 -13.00
N LEU A 156 5.14 0.58 -12.36
CA LEU A 156 5.08 0.67 -10.89
C LEU A 156 5.22 -0.71 -10.24
N ALA A 157 4.62 -1.75 -10.81
CA ALA A 157 4.75 -3.11 -10.30
C ALA A 157 6.13 -3.71 -10.61
N GLU A 158 6.61 -3.55 -11.84
CA GLU A 158 7.83 -4.20 -12.34
C GLU A 158 9.12 -3.54 -11.86
N TYR A 159 9.15 -2.20 -11.82
CA TYR A 159 10.35 -1.45 -11.49
C TYR A 159 10.28 -0.86 -10.09
N ASP A 160 9.22 -0.11 -9.76
CA ASP A 160 9.16 0.60 -8.49
C ASP A 160 9.06 -0.37 -7.32
N LEU A 161 8.06 -1.26 -7.34
CA LEU A 161 7.82 -2.17 -6.24
C LEU A 161 8.96 -3.17 -6.07
N LEU A 162 9.55 -3.64 -7.17
CA LEU A 162 10.74 -4.50 -7.13
C LEU A 162 11.93 -3.80 -6.47
N ALA A 163 12.23 -2.57 -6.87
CA ALA A 163 13.35 -1.81 -6.32
C ALA A 163 13.14 -1.51 -4.83
N MET A 164 11.93 -1.08 -4.45
CA MET A 164 11.58 -0.78 -3.06
C MET A 164 11.65 -2.02 -2.17
N LEU A 165 10.98 -3.12 -2.54
CA LEU A 165 11.01 -4.36 -1.76
C LEU A 165 12.42 -4.98 -1.71
N GLY A 166 13.16 -4.92 -2.81
CA GLY A 166 14.55 -5.39 -2.87
C GLY A 166 15.46 -4.61 -1.90
N TYR A 167 15.28 -3.29 -1.81
CA TYR A 167 15.99 -2.46 -0.84
C TYR A 167 15.62 -2.83 0.59
N VAL A 168 14.32 -2.89 0.92
CA VAL A 168 13.84 -3.24 2.26
C VAL A 168 14.34 -4.64 2.68
N TYR A 169 14.27 -5.62 1.77
CA TYR A 169 14.78 -6.96 2.03
C TYR A 169 16.28 -6.97 2.25
N THR A 170 17.03 -6.14 1.52
CA THR A 170 18.48 -6.01 1.69
C THR A 170 18.86 -5.42 3.03
N VAL A 171 18.11 -4.42 3.50
CA VAL A 171 18.34 -3.76 4.79
C VAL A 171 17.92 -4.66 5.96
N THR A 172 16.71 -5.20 5.91
CA THR A 172 16.11 -5.97 7.03
C THR A 172 16.57 -7.42 7.08
N LYS A 173 17.07 -7.97 5.95
CA LYS A 173 17.35 -9.41 5.75
C LYS A 173 16.18 -10.31 6.16
N SER A 174 14.97 -9.78 6.11
CA SER A 174 13.76 -10.39 6.64
C SER A 174 12.66 -10.38 5.58
N LYS A 175 11.76 -11.36 5.68
CA LYS A 175 10.56 -11.41 4.83
C LYS A 175 9.64 -10.24 5.14
N ILE A 176 9.02 -9.70 4.11
CA ILE A 176 8.22 -8.48 4.18
C ILE A 176 6.74 -8.82 4.08
N SER A 177 5.97 -8.39 5.09
CA SER A 177 4.51 -8.37 4.99
C SER A 177 4.07 -7.18 4.15
N TYR A 178 3.26 -7.42 3.12
CA TYR A 178 2.83 -6.36 2.20
C TYR A 178 1.37 -5.99 2.42
N VAL A 179 1.10 -4.69 2.54
CA VAL A 179 -0.26 -4.14 2.59
C VAL A 179 -0.39 -3.10 1.47
N GLY A 180 -1.24 -3.39 0.50
CA GLY A 180 -1.53 -2.48 -0.60
C GLY A 180 -2.97 -2.01 -0.55
N HIS A 181 -3.21 -0.71 -0.74
CA HIS A 181 -4.54 -0.13 -0.91
C HIS A 181 -4.83 0.16 -2.39
N SER A 182 -5.98 -0.27 -2.90
CA SER A 182 -6.44 0.04 -4.26
C SER A 182 -5.40 -0.35 -5.34
N GLN A 183 -4.83 0.61 -6.09
CA GLN A 183 -3.75 0.34 -7.05
C GLN A 183 -2.54 -0.32 -6.39
N GLY A 184 -2.23 -0.02 -5.13
CA GLY A 184 -1.18 -0.70 -4.39
C GLY A 184 -1.45 -2.20 -4.24
N THR A 185 -2.72 -2.61 -4.12
CA THR A 185 -3.08 -4.04 -4.15
C THR A 185 -2.76 -4.64 -5.51
N ILE A 186 -3.18 -3.98 -6.61
CA ILE A 186 -2.92 -4.45 -7.98
C ILE A 186 -1.41 -4.58 -8.25
N MET A 187 -0.62 -3.61 -7.81
CA MET A 187 0.84 -3.65 -7.91
C MET A 187 1.42 -4.86 -7.17
N GLY A 188 1.01 -5.09 -5.93
CA GLY A 188 1.44 -6.26 -5.15
C GLY A 188 1.09 -7.57 -5.83
N LEU A 189 -0.13 -7.68 -6.37
CA LEU A 189 -0.59 -8.88 -7.06
C LEU A 189 0.14 -9.14 -8.37
N ALA A 190 0.40 -8.10 -9.17
CA ALA A 190 1.22 -8.20 -10.37
C ALA A 190 2.66 -8.57 -10.00
N ALA A 191 3.19 -7.97 -8.94
CA ALA A 191 4.53 -8.24 -8.43
C ALA A 191 4.72 -9.69 -7.96
N LEU A 192 3.67 -10.34 -7.44
CA LEU A 192 3.69 -11.76 -7.11
C LEU A 192 3.86 -12.69 -8.32
N THR A 193 3.79 -12.19 -9.55
CA THR A 193 4.14 -13.00 -10.73
C THR A 193 5.65 -13.09 -10.96
N MET A 194 6.43 -12.21 -10.33
CA MET A 194 7.88 -12.12 -10.48
C MET A 194 8.60 -12.97 -9.42
N PRO A 195 9.48 -13.90 -9.82
CA PRO A 195 10.09 -14.85 -8.87
C PRO A 195 10.91 -14.17 -7.76
N GLU A 196 11.51 -13.03 -8.06
CA GLU A 196 12.35 -12.29 -7.11
C GLU A 196 11.53 -11.72 -5.96
N ILE A 197 10.36 -11.16 -6.24
CA ILE A 197 9.48 -10.58 -5.21
C ILE A 197 8.82 -11.69 -4.39
N VAL A 198 8.43 -12.80 -5.03
CA VAL A 198 7.85 -13.93 -4.29
C VAL A 198 8.84 -14.46 -3.24
N LYS A 199 10.16 -14.42 -3.49
CA LYS A 199 11.18 -14.77 -2.48
C LYS A 199 11.22 -13.80 -1.30
N MET A 200 11.04 -12.52 -1.55
CA MET A 200 11.05 -11.46 -0.52
C MET A 200 9.75 -11.45 0.30
N MET A 201 8.61 -11.80 -0.30
CA MET A 201 7.28 -11.76 0.31
C MET A 201 6.78 -13.11 0.85
N LEU A 202 6.89 -14.21 0.09
CA LEU A 202 6.11 -15.44 0.33
C LEU A 202 6.94 -16.73 0.53
N LEU A 203 8.09 -16.89 -0.13
CA LEU A 203 8.65 -18.24 -0.36
C LEU A 203 9.43 -18.88 0.80
N THR A 204 9.51 -18.28 1.98
CA THR A 204 10.12 -18.96 3.15
C THR A 204 9.20 -19.04 4.36
N MET A 205 7.93 -18.64 4.28
CA MET A 205 6.99 -18.94 5.38
C MET A 205 6.51 -20.39 5.37
N GLY A 206 6.92 -21.23 4.41
CA GLY A 206 6.38 -22.60 4.27
C GLY A 206 4.88 -22.63 3.95
N ILE A 207 4.33 -21.47 3.54
CA ILE A 207 2.92 -21.26 3.22
C ILE A 207 2.65 -21.88 1.84
N HIS A 208 2.43 -23.19 1.84
CA HIS A 208 1.77 -23.90 0.74
C HIS A 208 0.29 -23.48 0.63
N GLN A 209 -0.23 -22.92 1.72
CA GLN A 209 -1.62 -22.56 1.96
C GLN A 209 -1.69 -21.12 2.47
N LEU A 210 -2.20 -20.20 1.65
CA LEU A 210 -2.63 -18.88 2.12
C LEU A 210 -3.77 -19.06 3.11
N ASN A 211 -3.46 -18.91 4.40
CA ASN A 211 -4.43 -18.89 5.46
C ASN A 211 -4.50 -17.46 6.01
N PHE A 212 -5.57 -16.73 5.64
CA PHE A 212 -5.81 -15.38 6.15
C PHE A 212 -6.05 -15.37 7.68
N ARG A 213 -6.40 -16.52 8.27
CA ARG A 213 -6.46 -16.76 9.73
C ARG A 213 -5.13 -17.24 10.34
N SER A 214 -3.99 -16.99 9.69
CA SER A 214 -2.69 -17.21 10.35
C SER A 214 -2.55 -16.32 11.58
N ASP A 215 -1.76 -16.74 12.57
CA ASP A 215 -1.53 -15.95 13.81
C ASP A 215 -1.12 -14.50 13.51
N MET A 216 -0.31 -14.30 12.47
CA MET A 216 0.09 -12.98 11.99
C MET A 216 -1.08 -12.19 11.38
N GLY A 217 -1.93 -12.83 10.58
CA GLY A 217 -3.12 -12.19 10.00
C GLY A 217 -4.14 -11.81 11.07
N VAL A 218 -4.38 -12.69 12.04
CA VAL A 218 -5.24 -12.43 13.19
C VAL A 218 -4.68 -11.28 14.02
N GLN A 219 -3.39 -11.28 14.35
CA GLN A 219 -2.77 -10.17 15.09
C GLN A 219 -2.88 -8.82 14.38
N ILE A 220 -2.75 -8.78 13.05
CA ILE A 220 -2.93 -7.55 12.27
C ILE A 220 -4.39 -7.08 12.36
N VAL A 221 -5.36 -7.98 12.19
CA VAL A 221 -6.78 -7.65 12.28
C VAL A 221 -7.16 -7.23 13.69
N ASP A 222 -6.73 -7.96 14.73
CA ASP A 222 -6.97 -7.62 16.14
C ASP A 222 -6.36 -6.26 16.49
N SER A 223 -5.12 -5.98 16.06
CA SER A 223 -4.49 -4.68 16.28
C SER A 223 -5.25 -3.53 15.61
N LEU A 224 -5.98 -3.80 14.52
CA LEU A 224 -6.84 -2.83 13.85
C LEU A 224 -8.20 -2.69 14.55
N CYS A 225 -8.75 -3.78 15.08
CA CYS A 225 -10.07 -3.86 15.68
C CYS A 225 -10.10 -3.50 17.17
N ASP A 226 -8.99 -3.63 17.90
CA ASP A 226 -8.87 -3.27 19.32
C ASP A 226 -8.87 -1.74 19.55
N GLY A 227 -8.63 -0.95 18.50
CA GLY A 227 -8.85 0.49 18.53
C GLY A 227 -10.35 0.79 18.37
N GLU A 228 -10.92 1.69 19.18
CA GLU A 228 -12.32 2.16 19.10
C GLU A 228 -12.70 2.87 17.76
N HIS A 229 -11.88 2.76 16.72
CA HIS A 229 -11.92 3.62 15.54
C HIS A 229 -12.09 2.89 14.20
N VAL A 230 -11.87 1.57 14.14
CA VAL A 230 -12.17 0.77 12.95
C VAL A 230 -13.40 -0.07 13.24
N ASP A 231 -14.52 0.22 12.54
CA ASP A 231 -15.71 -0.62 12.65
C ASP A 231 -15.48 -1.94 11.89
N CYS A 232 -14.91 -2.91 12.61
CA CYS A 232 -14.67 -4.24 12.06
C CYS A 232 -15.97 -4.97 11.70
N ASN A 233 -17.15 -4.47 12.14
CA ASN A 233 -18.43 -4.98 11.65
C ASN A 233 -18.71 -4.66 10.18
N ASN A 234 -17.94 -3.73 9.60
CA ASN A 234 -18.06 -3.32 8.22
C ASN A 234 -16.83 -3.71 7.37
N LEU A 235 -15.88 -4.47 7.92
CA LEU A 235 -14.65 -4.86 7.21
C LEU A 235 -14.94 -5.65 5.93
N LEU A 236 -15.97 -6.49 5.92
CA LEU A 236 -16.37 -7.26 4.74
C LEU A 236 -16.90 -6.39 3.59
N SER A 237 -17.53 -5.24 3.90
CA SER A 237 -18.04 -4.35 2.85
C SER A 237 -16.92 -3.59 2.15
N ALA A 238 -15.77 -3.39 2.81
CA ALA A 238 -14.59 -2.81 2.18
C ALA A 238 -14.04 -3.68 1.03
N ILE A 239 -14.28 -5.00 1.10
CA ILE A 239 -13.84 -5.97 0.09
C ILE A 239 -14.96 -6.26 -0.91
N THR A 240 -16.19 -6.42 -0.43
CA THR A 240 -17.32 -6.91 -1.24
C THR A 240 -18.25 -5.81 -1.74
N GLY A 241 -18.03 -4.56 -1.32
CA GLY A 241 -18.92 -3.41 -1.53
C GLY A 241 -20.01 -3.32 -0.45
N GLU A 242 -20.61 -2.14 -0.31
CA GLU A 242 -21.79 -1.99 0.54
C GLU A 242 -22.89 -2.94 0.10
N ASN A 243 -23.34 -3.78 1.03
CA ASN A 243 -24.40 -4.74 0.79
C ASN A 243 -25.51 -4.52 1.81
N CYS A 244 -26.61 -3.95 1.35
CA CYS A 244 -27.79 -3.67 2.17
C CYS A 244 -28.45 -4.94 2.74
N CYS A 245 -28.07 -6.13 2.26
CA CYS A 245 -28.57 -7.42 2.70
C CYS A 245 -27.60 -8.18 3.60
N PHE A 246 -26.45 -7.60 3.97
CA PHE A 246 -25.47 -8.24 4.84
C PHE A 246 -25.84 -8.05 6.32
N ASN A 247 -25.92 -9.16 7.06
CA ASN A 247 -26.23 -9.11 8.48
C ASN A 247 -24.96 -8.83 9.29
N THR A 248 -24.67 -7.55 9.53
CA THR A 248 -23.48 -7.07 10.24
C THR A 248 -23.37 -7.64 11.66
N SER A 249 -24.49 -7.91 12.33
CA SER A 249 -24.52 -8.52 13.67
C SER A 249 -24.05 -9.97 13.71
N ARG A 250 -23.79 -10.61 12.56
CA ARG A 250 -23.25 -11.97 12.47
C ARG A 250 -21.83 -12.01 11.88
N ILE A 251 -21.16 -10.87 11.78
CA ILE A 251 -19.84 -10.81 11.14
C ILE A 251 -18.78 -11.65 11.85
N ASP A 252 -18.77 -11.69 13.19
CA ASP A 252 -17.86 -12.56 13.96
C ASP A 252 -18.06 -14.03 13.59
N PHE A 253 -19.32 -14.42 13.38
CA PHE A 253 -19.67 -15.77 12.93
C PHE A 253 -19.24 -16.00 11.48
N TYR A 254 -19.39 -15.04 10.56
CA TYR A 254 -18.91 -15.19 9.19
C TYR A 254 -17.40 -15.28 9.11
N LEU A 255 -16.70 -14.42 9.85
CA LEU A 255 -15.25 -14.41 9.95
C LEU A 255 -14.73 -15.66 10.67
N GLU A 256 -15.54 -16.37 11.47
CA GLU A 256 -15.21 -17.70 12.03
C GLU A 256 -14.93 -18.73 10.95
N TYR A 257 -15.73 -18.69 9.88
CA TYR A 257 -15.63 -19.65 8.78
C TYR A 257 -14.86 -19.10 7.58
N GLU A 258 -14.81 -17.78 7.37
CA GLU A 258 -14.21 -17.15 6.21
C GLU A 258 -13.03 -16.22 6.57
N PRO A 259 -12.08 -15.96 5.65
CA PRO A 259 -11.94 -16.57 4.33
C PRO A 259 -11.33 -17.96 4.42
N HIS A 260 -11.86 -18.90 3.64
CA HIS A 260 -11.24 -20.20 3.50
C HIS A 260 -9.84 -20.14 2.87
N PRO A 261 -8.92 -21.00 3.31
CA PRO A 261 -7.57 -21.01 2.79
C PRO A 261 -7.51 -21.50 1.34
N SER A 262 -6.55 -20.98 0.58
CA SER A 262 -6.28 -21.43 -0.80
C SER A 262 -4.79 -21.66 -1.03
N SER A 263 -4.41 -22.41 -2.05
CA SER A 263 -2.99 -22.62 -2.33
C SER A 263 -2.35 -21.36 -2.90
N THR A 264 -1.11 -21.08 -2.50
CA THR A 264 -0.30 -19.97 -3.06
C THR A 264 -0.16 -20.10 -4.58
N LYS A 265 -0.16 -21.33 -5.09
CA LYS A 265 -0.18 -21.65 -6.53
C LYS A 265 -1.47 -21.19 -7.23
N ASN A 266 -2.63 -21.40 -6.60
CA ASN A 266 -3.93 -20.97 -7.14
C ASN A 266 -4.00 -19.44 -7.21
N LEU A 267 -3.54 -18.76 -6.16
CA LEU A 267 -3.50 -17.31 -6.12
C LEU A 267 -2.55 -16.73 -7.19
N HIS A 268 -1.33 -17.29 -7.28
CA HIS A 268 -0.36 -16.90 -8.30
C HIS A 268 -0.89 -17.12 -9.71
N HIS A 269 -1.57 -18.24 -9.98
CA HIS A 269 -2.17 -18.51 -11.29
C HIS A 269 -3.29 -17.52 -11.62
N LEU A 270 -4.20 -17.24 -10.67
CA LEU A 270 -5.28 -16.27 -10.86
C LEU A 270 -4.73 -14.90 -11.30
N PHE A 271 -3.64 -14.45 -10.67
CA PHE A 271 -3.05 -13.15 -10.97
C PHE A 271 -2.14 -13.16 -12.19
N GLN A 272 -1.46 -14.27 -12.49
CA GLN A 272 -0.83 -14.45 -13.79
C GLN A 272 -1.86 -14.36 -14.93
N SER A 273 -3.05 -14.97 -14.77
CA SER A 273 -4.11 -14.87 -15.77
C SER A 273 -4.61 -13.43 -15.95
N MET A 274 -4.74 -12.65 -14.86
CA MET A 274 -5.05 -11.22 -14.94
C MET A 274 -3.96 -10.41 -15.64
N PHE A 275 -2.69 -10.66 -15.33
CA PHE A 275 -1.56 -9.98 -15.96
C PHE A 275 -1.44 -10.31 -17.46
N LEU A 276 -1.64 -11.58 -17.82
CA LEU A 276 -1.64 -12.05 -19.21
C LEU A 276 -2.85 -11.54 -20.02
N LEU A 277 -4.00 -11.36 -19.37
CA LEU A 277 -5.17 -10.69 -19.93
C LEU A 277 -4.87 -9.24 -20.34
N ILE A 278 -4.01 -8.56 -19.60
CA ILE A 278 -3.57 -7.18 -19.88
C ILE A 278 -2.54 -7.16 -21.03
N HIS A 279 -1.82 -8.27 -21.26
CA HIS A 279 -0.86 -8.47 -22.34
C HIS A 279 -1.48 -9.18 -23.56
N ASP A 280 -2.81 -9.22 -23.66
CA ASP A 280 -3.58 -9.81 -24.76
C ASP A 280 -3.17 -11.27 -25.11
N SER A 281 -2.74 -12.02 -24.09
CA SER A 281 -2.16 -13.36 -24.26
C SER A 281 -2.69 -14.34 -23.22
N PHE A 282 -3.95 -14.76 -23.35
CA PHE A 282 -4.46 -15.90 -22.55
C PHE A 282 -3.64 -17.16 -22.85
N ARG A 283 -2.79 -17.58 -21.90
CA ARG A 283 -2.02 -18.83 -21.97
C ARG A 283 -2.24 -19.68 -20.73
N GLN A 284 -2.13 -20.99 -20.91
CA GLN A 284 -2.10 -21.99 -19.85
C GLN A 284 -0.91 -21.74 -18.90
N TYR A 285 -1.09 -22.05 -17.61
CA TYR A 285 -0.08 -21.90 -16.55
C TYR A 285 1.33 -22.34 -16.99
N ASP A 286 2.28 -21.39 -17.03
CA ASP A 286 3.66 -21.69 -17.45
C ASP A 286 4.49 -22.16 -16.25
N LEU A 287 4.70 -23.49 -16.18
CA LEU A 287 5.45 -24.18 -15.13
C LEU A 287 6.98 -24.02 -15.24
N LYS A 288 7.51 -23.40 -16.30
CA LYS A 288 8.91 -23.63 -16.67
C LYS A 288 9.97 -22.98 -15.78
N HIS A 289 9.62 -22.18 -14.77
CA HIS A 289 10.62 -21.48 -13.94
C HIS A 289 10.50 -21.69 -12.42
N TYR A 290 9.49 -22.42 -11.92
CA TYR A 290 9.21 -22.44 -10.47
C TYR A 290 9.40 -23.80 -9.79
N PHE A 291 9.69 -24.86 -10.54
CA PHE A 291 10.13 -26.14 -9.97
C PHE A 291 11.46 -26.54 -10.60
N ILE A 292 12.54 -26.13 -9.96
CA ILE A 292 13.85 -26.78 -10.11
C ILE A 292 14.28 -27.15 -8.70
N ASN A 293 14.29 -28.46 -8.46
CA ASN A 293 14.90 -29.26 -7.38
C ASN A 293 15.38 -28.55 -6.11
#